data_AF-A0A6H9L682-F1
#
_entry.id   AF-A0A6H9L682-F1
#
_cell.length_a   1.000
_cell.length_b   1.000
_cell.length_c   1.000
_cell.angle_alpha   90.00
_cell.angle_beta   90.00
_cell.angle_gamma   90.00
#
_symmetry.space_group_name_H-M   'P 1'
#
loop_
_entity.id
_entity.type
_entity.pdbx_description
1 polymer ?
#
loop_
_entity_poly.entity_id
_entity_poly.type
_entity_poly.pdbx_seq_one_letter_code
_entity_poly.pdbx_strand_id
1 'polypeptide(L)'
;MKRKIKDSLADEENETAFYFSSSEDIIISKLKWYELGNKVSERQWFDVVGVIKVQGDSLDKEYLQTWAKKLGLWGLLRNAFEDAGIRL
;
A
#
# COMPACT_ATOMS: atom_id res chain seq x y z
N MET A 1 13.07 -29.94 6.68
CA MET A 1 11.98 -29.01 6.31
C MET A 1 12.36 -27.61 6.80
N LYS A 2 12.92 -26.75 5.95
CA LYS A 2 13.30 -25.37 6.31
C LYS A 2 12.87 -24.43 5.18
N ARG A 3 11.76 -23.73 5.35
CA ARG A 3 11.40 -22.60 4.49
C ARG A 3 12.04 -21.35 5.10
N LYS A 4 13.20 -20.95 4.58
CA LYS A 4 13.72 -19.59 4.73
C LYS A 4 13.53 -18.92 3.38
N ILE A 5 12.38 -18.26 3.21
CA ILE A 5 12.18 -17.33 2.10
C ILE A 5 12.79 -16.02 2.59
N LYS A 6 14.02 -15.78 2.16
CA LYS A 6 14.74 -14.53 2.34
C LYS A 6 14.26 -13.66 1.18
N ASP A 7 13.18 -12.91 1.38
CA ASP A 7 12.75 -11.89 0.43
C ASP A 7 13.66 -10.68 0.62
N SER A 8 14.84 -10.80 0.04
CA SER A 8 15.77 -9.71 -0.18
C SER A 8 15.21 -8.82 -1.27
N LEU A 9 14.35 -7.90 -0.86
CA LEU A 9 13.96 -6.72 -1.63
C LEU A 9 14.10 -5.49 -0.74
N ALA A 10 15.29 -5.34 -0.17
CA ALA A 10 15.77 -4.05 0.26
C ALA A 10 16.52 -3.46 -0.93
N ASP A 11 15.77 -2.93 -1.89
CA ASP A 11 16.32 -1.94 -2.82
C ASP A 11 16.57 -0.68 -1.98
N GLU A 12 17.83 -0.56 -1.52
CA GLU A 12 18.44 0.70 -1.17
C GLU A 12 18.44 1.59 -2.41
N GLU A 13 17.51 2.55 -2.51
CA GLU A 13 17.71 3.85 -3.17
C GLU A 13 16.44 4.69 -3.08
N ASN A 14 16.26 5.39 -1.95
CA ASN A 14 15.98 6.83 -1.99
C ASN A 14 16.10 7.42 -0.59
N GLU A 15 17.25 8.01 -0.36
CA GLU A 15 17.59 8.88 0.75
C GLU A 15 16.89 10.24 0.59
N THR A 16 15.56 10.23 0.37
CA THR A 16 14.78 11.46 0.26
C THR A 16 13.83 11.56 1.45
N ALA A 17 14.36 12.13 2.53
CA ALA A 17 13.64 12.56 3.73
C ALA A 17 12.81 11.48 4.44
N PHE A 18 13.34 11.01 5.56
CA PHE A 18 12.62 10.31 6.62
C PHE A 18 11.38 11.10 7.08
N TYR A 19 10.27 11.00 6.36
CA TYR A 19 8.93 11.05 6.93
C TYR A 19 8.44 9.61 7.06
N PHE A 20 9.15 8.85 7.90
CA PHE A 20 8.62 7.59 8.42
C PHE A 20 7.27 7.89 9.08
N SER A 21 6.21 7.24 8.61
CA SER A 21 4.90 7.08 9.27
C SER A 21 3.74 7.96 8.80
N SER A 22 3.72 8.42 7.55
CA SER A 22 2.44 8.84 6.97
C SER A 22 1.60 7.59 6.65
N SER A 23 0.32 7.58 7.04
CA SER A 23 -0.60 6.45 6.82
C SER A 23 -0.70 6.07 5.34
N GLU A 24 -0.40 7.02 4.45
CA GLU A 24 -0.37 6.89 3.00
C GLU A 24 0.77 6.00 2.50
N ASP A 25 1.99 6.17 3.01
CA ASP A 25 3.15 5.37 2.60
C ASP A 25 2.99 3.91 3.03
N ILE A 26 2.36 3.68 4.18
CA ILE A 26 2.00 2.34 4.65
C ILE A 26 1.01 1.69 3.67
N ILE A 27 0.00 2.42 3.20
CA ILE A 27 -0.95 1.94 2.21
C ILE A 27 -0.24 1.61 0.90
N ILE A 28 0.58 2.52 0.36
CA ILE A 28 1.33 2.32 -0.89
C ILE A 28 2.26 1.10 -0.78
N SER A 29 2.98 0.95 0.34
CA SER A 29 3.89 -0.16 0.58
C SER A 29 3.15 -1.50 0.64
N LYS A 30 2.02 -1.55 1.36
CA LYS A 30 1.17 -2.75 1.42
C LYS A 30 0.58 -3.10 0.06
N LEU A 31 0.14 -2.11 -0.73
CA LEU A 31 -0.35 -2.33 -2.10
C LEU A 31 0.74 -2.88 -3.01
N LYS A 32 1.96 -2.33 -2.93
CA LYS A 32 3.12 -2.81 -3.67
C LYS A 32 3.44 -4.26 -3.32
N TRP A 33 3.42 -4.61 -2.04
CA TRP A 33 3.65 -5.97 -1.56
C TRP A 33 2.53 -6.94 -1.99
N TYR A 34 1.28 -6.48 -2.01
CA TYR A 34 0.15 -7.28 -2.49
C TYR A 34 0.26 -7.60 -3.98
N GLU A 35 0.65 -6.62 -4.81
CA GLU A 35 0.91 -6.83 -6.24
C GLU A 35 2.10 -7.80 -6.45
N LEU A 36 3.21 -7.56 -5.75
CA LEU A 36 4.42 -8.39 -5.85
C LEU A 36 4.20 -9.82 -5.35
N GLY A 37 3.37 -9.98 -4.32
CA GLY A 37 2.94 -11.25 -3.75
C GLY A 37 1.89 -11.99 -4.58
N ASN A 38 1.70 -11.64 -5.86
CA ASN A 38 0.75 -12.24 -6.80
C ASN A 38 -0.72 -12.20 -6.33
N LYS A 39 -1.11 -11.21 -5.51
CA LYS A 39 -2.48 -11.03 -5.01
C LYS A 39 -3.02 -12.24 -4.21
N VAL A 40 -2.12 -13.08 -3.69
CA VAL A 40 -2.49 -14.39 -3.12
C VAL A 40 -3.13 -14.28 -1.72
N SER A 41 -2.99 -13.13 -1.05
CA SER A 41 -3.48 -12.97 0.34
C SER A 41 -4.59 -11.94 0.47
N GLU A 42 -5.85 -12.40 0.44
CA GLU A 42 -7.03 -11.59 0.77
C GLU A 42 -6.92 -10.94 2.17
N ARG A 43 -6.22 -11.59 3.11
CA ARG A 43 -5.98 -11.00 4.44
C ARG A 43 -5.17 -9.71 4.37
N GLN A 44 -4.15 -9.64 3.52
CA GLN A 44 -3.39 -8.40 3.35
C GLN A 44 -4.21 -7.31 2.66
N TRP A 45 -5.11 -7.70 1.76
CA TRP A 45 -6.08 -6.76 1.17
C TRP A 45 -6.98 -6.14 2.24
N PHE A 46 -7.56 -6.96 3.13
CA PHE A 46 -8.38 -6.46 4.23
C PHE A 46 -7.59 -5.58 5.20
N ASP A 47 -6.30 -5.80 5.40
CA ASP A 47 -5.46 -4.89 6.18
C ASP A 47 -5.36 -3.51 5.53
N VAL A 48 -5.19 -3.43 4.20
CA VAL A 48 -5.15 -2.15 3.47
C VAL A 48 -6.49 -1.43 3.58
N VAL A 49 -7.58 -2.15 3.31
CA VAL A 49 -8.95 -1.61 3.42
C VAL A 49 -9.23 -1.14 4.86
N GLY A 50 -8.78 -1.90 5.87
CA GLY A 50 -8.92 -1.54 7.28
C GLY A 50 -8.19 -0.25 7.64
N VAL A 51 -6.96 -0.07 7.17
CA VAL A 51 -6.20 1.17 7.37
C VAL A 51 -6.91 2.34 6.69
N ILE A 52 -7.40 2.16 5.45
CA ILE A 52 -8.17 3.21 4.75
C ILE A 52 -9.45 3.55 5.52
N LYS A 53 -10.16 2.57 6.08
CA LYS A 53 -11.36 2.84 6.90
C LYS A 53 -11.05 3.62 8.17
N VAL A 54 -9.93 3.34 8.82
CA VAL A 54 -9.55 3.99 10.08
C VAL A 54 -8.97 5.40 9.85
N GLN A 55 -8.20 5.57 8.77
CA GLN A 55 -7.49 6.82 8.45
C GLN A 55 -8.19 7.65 7.35
N GLY A 56 -9.33 7.20 6.82
CA GLY A 56 -9.93 7.69 5.57
C GLY A 56 -10.05 9.21 5.40
N ASP A 57 -10.40 9.91 6.47
CA ASP A 57 -10.57 11.37 6.47
C ASP A 57 -9.25 12.12 6.74
N SER A 58 -8.27 11.48 7.38
CA SER A 58 -6.93 12.02 7.61
C SER A 58 -5.94 11.71 6.48
N LEU A 59 -6.31 10.83 5.55
CA LEU A 59 -5.46 10.43 4.44
C LEU A 59 -5.34 11.54 3.38
N ASP A 60 -4.11 11.84 2.99
CA ASP A 60 -3.82 12.63 1.80
C ASP A 60 -4.09 11.81 0.54
N LYS A 61 -5.30 11.99 0.00
CA LYS A 61 -5.74 11.34 -1.22
C LYS A 61 -4.90 11.78 -2.41
N GLU A 62 -4.53 13.06 -2.51
CA GLU A 62 -3.76 13.55 -3.66
C GLU A 62 -2.36 12.91 -3.73
N TYR A 63 -1.72 12.75 -2.57
CA TYR A 63 -0.47 12.02 -2.43
C TYR A 63 -0.63 10.54 -2.84
N LEU A 64 -1.63 9.86 -2.29
CA LEU A 64 -1.93 8.46 -2.62
C LEU A 64 -2.20 8.28 -4.12
N GLN A 65 -3.00 9.16 -4.73
CA GLN A 65 -3.31 9.10 -6.15
C GLN A 65 -2.06 9.30 -7.01
N THR A 66 -1.21 10.26 -6.65
CA THR A 66 0.03 10.57 -7.38
C THR A 66 0.99 9.38 -7.34
N TRP A 67 1.24 8.83 -6.16
CA TRP A 67 2.16 7.70 -6.01
C TRP A 67 1.61 6.40 -6.57
N ALA A 68 0.32 6.11 -6.36
CA ALA A 68 -0.28 4.92 -6.95
C ALA A 68 -0.27 4.97 -8.47
N LYS A 69 -0.45 6.14 -9.11
CA LYS A 69 -0.27 6.29 -10.55
C LYS A 69 1.19 6.07 -10.99
N LYS A 70 2.16 6.68 -10.30
CA LYS A 70 3.60 6.52 -10.60
C LYS A 70 4.07 5.06 -10.48
N LEU A 71 3.52 4.32 -9.52
CA LEU A 71 3.90 2.93 -9.23
C LEU A 71 3.03 1.90 -9.97
N GLY A 72 2.04 2.33 -10.77
CA GLY A 72 1.10 1.41 -11.44
C GLY A 72 0.09 0.72 -10.51
N LEU A 73 0.02 1.16 -9.24
CA LEU A 73 -0.89 0.63 -8.21
C LEU A 73 -2.26 1.32 -8.20
N TRP A 74 -2.52 2.25 -9.13
CA TRP A 74 -3.74 3.04 -9.21
C TRP A 74 -5.02 2.18 -9.16
N GLY A 75 -5.04 1.09 -9.91
CA GLY A 75 -6.18 0.17 -9.93
C GLY A 75 -6.43 -0.48 -8.57
N LEU A 76 -5.36 -0.90 -7.88
CA LEU A 76 -5.48 -1.48 -6.54
C LEU A 76 -5.90 -0.44 -5.50
N LEU A 77 -5.32 0.76 -5.53
CA LEU A 77 -5.71 1.83 -4.61
C LEU A 77 -7.21 2.15 -4.76
N ARG A 78 -7.68 2.28 -6.01
CA ARG A 78 -9.09 2.55 -6.30
C ARG A 78 -10.00 1.45 -5.75
N ASN A 79 -9.69 0.19 -6.03
CA ASN A 79 -10.46 -0.93 -5.51
C ASN A 79 -10.48 -0.94 -3.98
N ALA A 80 -9.36 -0.61 -3.32
CA ALA A 80 -9.29 -0.58 -1.86
C ALA A 80 -10.15 0.52 -1.25
N PHE A 81 -10.26 1.69 -1.91
CA PHE A 81 -11.15 2.77 -1.49
C PHE A 81 -12.62 2.46 -1.75
N GLU A 82 -12.94 1.82 -2.88
CA GLU A 82 -14.30 1.33 -3.18
C GLU A 82 -14.75 0.29 -2.13
N ASP A 83 -13.91 -0.69 -1.80
CA ASP A 83 -14.17 -1.68 -0.73
C ASP A 83 -14.22 -1.05 0.68
N ALA A 84 -13.46 0.03 0.87
CA ALA A 84 -13.52 0.81 2.10
C ALA A 84 -14.83 1.61 2.24
N GLY A 85 -15.56 1.82 1.15
CA GLY A 85 -16.71 2.72 1.09
C GLY A 85 -16.31 4.20 1.22
N ILE A 86 -15.05 4.53 0.94
CA ILE A 86 -14.51 5.90 1.05
C ILE A 86 -14.25 6.44 -0.35
N ARG A 87 -14.67 7.68 -0.58
CA ARG A 87 -14.43 8.36 -1.86
C ARG A 87 -12.97 8.80 -1.96
N LEU A 88 -12.26 8.27 -2.95
CA LEU A 88 -10.90 8.67 -3.34
C LEU A 88 -10.87 10.06 -4.01
#